data_AF-A0A3D6D6G6-F1
#
_entry.id   AF-A0A3D6D6G6-F1
#
_cell.length_a   1.000
_cell.length_b   1.000
_cell.length_c   1.000
_cell.angle_alpha   90.00
_cell.angle_beta   90.00
_cell.angle_gamma   90.00
#
_symmetry.space_group_name_H-M   'P 1'
#
loop_
_entity.id
_entity.type
_entity.pdbx_description
1 polymer ?
#
loop_
_entity_poly.entity_id
_entity_poly.type
_entity_poly.pdbx_seq_one_letter_code
_entity_poly.pdbx_strand_id
1 'polypeptide(L)'
;MSQLNTNVRVIDSHTEGEPTRVIIQGGPDLGEGSMRAKADRFEKLFDDFRKSMILEPRGSDILVGALLCPSSNPDCASGVIFFNNVG
;
A
#
# COMPACT_ATOMS: atom_id res chain seq x y z
N MET A 1 -19.09 0.73 0.41
CA MET A 1 -18.45 1.93 1.00
C MET A 1 -17.14 1.46 1.63
N SER A 2 -15.98 1.85 1.07
CA SER A 2 -14.71 1.54 1.72
C SER A 2 -14.60 2.42 2.98
N GLN A 3 -14.30 1.82 4.13
CA GLN A 3 -14.05 2.61 5.33
C GLN A 3 -12.64 3.19 5.21
N LEU A 4 -12.54 4.49 4.93
CA LEU A 4 -11.26 5.20 5.00
C LEU A 4 -10.85 5.27 6.47
N ASN A 5 -9.82 4.52 6.83
CA ASN A 5 -9.26 4.54 8.16
C ASN A 5 -8.56 5.88 8.39
N THR A 6 -8.99 6.65 9.38
CA THR A 6 -8.48 8.03 9.60
C THR A 6 -7.11 8.08 10.25
N ASN A 7 -6.55 6.93 10.63
CA ASN A 7 -5.24 6.84 11.29
C ASN A 7 -4.39 5.72 10.64
N VAL A 8 -3.62 6.10 9.62
CA VAL A 8 -2.68 5.23 8.90
C VAL A 8 -1.27 5.53 9.40
N ARG A 9 -0.52 4.49 9.82
CA ARG A 9 0.88 4.65 10.20
C ARG A 9 1.77 4.28 9.04
N VAL A 10 2.69 5.19 8.73
CA VAL A 10 3.63 5.04 7.62
C VAL A 10 5.07 5.27 8.09
N ILE A 11 6.02 4.67 7.38
CA ILE A 11 7.45 4.97 7.47
C ILE A 11 7.88 5.42 6.07
N ASP A 12 8.31 6.67 5.95
CA ASP A 12 8.85 7.21 4.71
C ASP A 12 10.38 7.05 4.71
N SER A 13 10.93 6.69 3.56
CA SER A 13 12.36 6.52 3.32
C SER A 13 12.69 6.97 1.89
N HIS A 14 13.98 7.02 1.56
CA HIS A 14 14.40 7.14 0.16
C HIS A 14 15.54 6.17 -0.13
N THR A 15 15.59 5.67 -1.36
CA THR A 15 16.71 4.88 -1.88
C THR A 15 17.36 5.66 -3.00
N GLU A 16 18.58 6.16 -2.77
CA GLU A 16 19.32 7.04 -3.71
C GLU A 16 18.53 8.27 -4.20
N GLY A 17 17.52 8.69 -3.45
CA GLY A 17 16.71 9.88 -3.74
C GLY A 17 15.27 9.55 -4.14
N GLU A 18 14.99 8.30 -4.54
CA GLU A 18 13.65 7.84 -4.87
C GLU A 18 12.86 7.55 -3.58
N PRO A 19 11.74 8.25 -3.31
CA PRO A 19 11.03 8.12 -2.04
C PRO A 19 10.10 6.89 -2.01
N THR A 20 10.08 6.19 -0.89
CA THR A 20 9.16 5.07 -0.63
C THR A 20 8.42 5.28 0.69
N ARG A 21 7.08 5.21 0.62
CA ARG A 21 6.17 5.23 1.77
C ARG A 21 5.72 3.82 2.10
N VAL A 22 6.18 3.29 3.23
CA VAL A 22 5.75 1.97 3.72
C VAL A 22 4.56 2.12 4.67
N ILE A 23 3.41 1.56 4.31
CA ILE A 23 2.22 1.51 5.17
C ILE A 23 2.34 0.28 6.08
N ILE A 24 2.55 0.54 7.37
CA ILE A 24 2.77 -0.52 8.38
C ILE A 24 1.52 -0.82 9.21
N GLN A 25 0.54 0.07 9.24
CA GLN A 25 -0.73 -0.12 9.94
C GLN A 25 -1.83 0.76 9.34
N GLY A 26 -3.06 0.24 9.33
CA GLY A 26 -4.25 0.98 8.92
C GLY A 26 -4.61 0.86 7.43
N GLY A 27 -3.91 -0.01 6.69
CA GLY A 27 -4.32 -0.43 5.35
C GLY A 27 -5.60 -1.28 5.33
N PRO A 28 -6.24 -1.43 4.16
CA PRO A 28 -7.46 -2.22 4.03
C PRO A 28 -7.20 -3.71 4.27
N ASP A 29 -8.22 -4.42 4.76
CA ASP A 29 -8.21 -5.88 4.77
C ASP A 29 -8.41 -6.40 3.34
N LEU A 30 -7.39 -7.09 2.82
CA LEU A 30 -7.38 -7.67 1.49
C LEU A 30 -7.80 -9.14 1.47
N GLY A 31 -8.13 -9.72 2.63
CA GLY A 31 -8.48 -11.12 2.81
C GLY A 31 -7.33 -12.09 2.48
N GLU A 32 -7.71 -13.35 2.30
CA GLU A 32 -6.77 -14.46 2.08
C GLU A 32 -6.44 -14.71 0.60
N GLY A 33 -5.35 -15.44 0.35
CA GLY A 33 -4.93 -15.88 -0.97
C GLY A 33 -3.55 -15.36 -1.38
N SER A 34 -3.21 -15.53 -2.66
CA SER A 34 -1.92 -15.10 -3.20
C SER A 34 -1.76 -13.59 -3.15
N MET A 35 -0.50 -13.11 -3.13
CA MET A 35 -0.22 -11.67 -3.22
C MET A 35 -0.83 -11.02 -4.47
N ARG A 36 -0.94 -11.77 -5.58
CA ARG A 36 -1.62 -11.28 -6.79
C ARG A 36 -3.12 -11.06 -6.58
N ALA A 37 -3.81 -12.01 -5.94
CA ALA A 37 -5.22 -11.84 -5.62
C ALA A 37 -5.47 -10.69 -4.65
N LYS A 38 -4.57 -10.47 -3.69
CA LYS A 38 -4.60 -9.31 -2.78
C LYS A 38 -4.40 -8.00 -3.54
N ALA A 39 -3.43 -7.93 -4.45
CA ALA A 39 -3.19 -6.77 -5.29
C ALA A 39 -4.38 -6.44 -6.20
N ASP A 40 -4.98 -7.45 -6.85
CA ASP A 40 -6.16 -7.26 -7.70
C ASP A 40 -7.36 -6.72 -6.88
N ARG A 41 -7.53 -7.15 -5.62
CA ARG A 41 -8.57 -6.60 -4.72
C ARG A 41 -8.24 -5.18 -4.29
N PHE A 42 -6.98 -4.90 -3.98
CA PHE A 42 -6.52 -3.56 -3.61
C PHE A 42 -6.84 -2.55 -4.71
N GLU A 43 -6.49 -2.87 -5.96
CA GLU A 43 -6.79 -2.05 -7.13
C GLU A 43 -8.30 -1.89 -7.36
N LYS A 44 -9.07 -2.98 -7.35
CA LYS A 44 -10.50 -2.93 -7.71
C LYS A 44 -11.40 -2.32 -6.64
N LEU A 45 -11.05 -2.47 -5.36
CA LEU A 45 -11.95 -2.17 -4.25
C LEU A 45 -11.45 -1.05 -3.34
N PHE A 46 -10.15 -0.72 -3.37
CA PHE A 46 -9.50 0.17 -2.40
C PHE A 46 -8.62 1.25 -3.06
N ASP A 47 -8.88 1.61 -4.32
CA ASP A 47 -8.15 2.67 -5.02
C ASP A 47 -8.22 4.04 -4.31
N ASP A 48 -9.31 4.35 -3.61
CA ASP A 48 -9.41 5.57 -2.80
C ASP A 48 -8.37 5.60 -1.67
N PHE A 49 -8.06 4.45 -1.08
CA PHE A 49 -7.01 4.34 -0.07
C PHE A 49 -5.65 4.62 -0.71
N ARG A 50 -5.34 3.97 -1.84
CA ARG A 50 -4.11 4.21 -2.62
C ARG A 50 -3.92 5.70 -2.90
N LYS A 51 -4.93 6.33 -3.51
CA LYS A 51 -4.94 7.77 -3.82
C LYS A 51 -4.68 8.63 -2.58
N SER A 52 -5.33 8.33 -1.46
CA SER A 52 -5.16 9.10 -0.22
C SER A 52 -3.73 9.06 0.35
N MET A 53 -2.98 7.99 0.04
CA MET A 53 -1.61 7.76 0.53
C MET A 53 -0.53 8.28 -0.41
N ILE A 54 -0.83 8.42 -1.71
CA ILE A 54 0.16 8.65 -2.76
C ILE A 54 0.01 9.97 -3.50
N LEU A 55 -1.21 10.51 -3.60
CA LEU A 55 -1.46 11.78 -4.29
C LEU A 55 -1.27 12.97 -3.35
N GLU A 56 -1.12 14.14 -3.94
CA GLU A 56 -1.23 15.40 -3.21
C GLU A 56 -2.57 15.46 -2.43
N PRO A 57 -2.58 16.03 -1.21
CA PRO A 57 -1.49 16.80 -0.58
C PRO A 57 -0.51 15.96 0.25
N ARG A 58 -0.66 14.62 0.31
CA ARG A 58 0.14 13.77 1.20
C ARG A 58 1.33 13.10 0.51
N GLY A 59 1.26 12.94 -0.79
CA GLY A 59 2.32 12.39 -1.62
C GLY A 59 2.66 13.32 -2.79
N SER A 60 3.16 12.74 -3.88
CA SER A 60 3.63 13.44 -5.07
C SER A 60 3.76 12.46 -6.22
N ASP A 61 4.02 12.96 -7.44
CA ASP A 61 4.19 12.11 -8.62
C ASP A 61 5.38 11.14 -8.56
N ILE A 62 6.37 11.42 -7.69
CA ILE A 62 7.55 10.56 -7.51
C ILE A 62 7.41 9.56 -6.36
N LEU A 63 6.31 9.61 -5.59
CA LEU A 63 6.17 8.75 -4.43
C LEU A 63 5.78 7.33 -4.86
N VAL A 64 6.50 6.33 -4.34
CA VAL A 64 6.10 4.92 -4.41
C VAL A 64 5.56 4.49 -3.05
N GLY A 65 4.38 3.88 -3.04
CA GLY A 65 3.77 3.29 -1.87
C GLY A 65 4.09 1.79 -1.78
N ALA A 66 4.23 1.31 -0.55
CA ALA A 66 4.42 -0.10 -0.24
C ALA A 66 3.48 -0.50 0.89
N LEU A 67 2.45 -1.28 0.60
CA LEU A 67 1.53 -1.82 1.62
C LEU A 67 2.09 -3.13 2.18
N LEU A 68 2.45 -3.12 3.46
CA LEU A 68 2.90 -4.31 4.17
C LEU A 68 1.72 -5.27 4.41
N CYS A 69 1.89 -6.54 4.06
CA CYS A 69 0.86 -7.56 4.12
C CYS A 69 1.40 -8.85 4.78
N PRO A 70 0.54 -9.66 5.40
CA PRO A 70 0.89 -11.05 5.69
C PRO A 70 1.26 -11.78 4.40
N SER A 71 2.41 -12.47 4.43
CA SER A 71 2.87 -13.28 3.31
C SER A 71 1.93 -14.46 3.05
N SER A 72 1.71 -14.80 1.78
CA SER A 72 1.04 -16.05 1.39
C SER A 72 1.99 -17.26 1.39
N ASN A 73 3.30 -17.04 1.53
CA ASN A 73 4.32 -18.08 1.67
C ASN A 73 4.92 -18.01 3.09
N PRO A 74 4.85 -19.09 3.90
CA PRO A 74 5.36 -19.10 5.26
C PRO A 74 6.88 -18.88 5.37
N ASP A 75 7.65 -19.13 4.30
CA ASP A 75 9.10 -18.92 4.28
C ASP A 75 9.51 -17.46 4.03
N CYS A 76 8.57 -16.58 3.66
CA CYS A 76 8.86 -15.17 3.44
C CYS A 76 8.54 -14.35 4.70
N ALA A 77 9.42 -13.42 5.05
CA ALA A 77 9.24 -12.53 6.20
C ALA A 77 7.97 -11.66 6.09
N SER A 78 7.58 -11.27 4.87
CA SER A 78 6.37 -10.48 4.62
C SER A 78 5.95 -10.53 3.15
N GLY A 79 4.73 -10.09 2.88
CA GLY A 79 4.26 -9.74 1.53
C GLY A 79 4.20 -8.21 1.39
N VAL A 80 4.42 -7.73 0.17
CA VAL A 80 4.31 -6.29 -0.14
C VAL A 80 3.54 -6.08 -1.43
N ILE A 81 2.68 -5.06 -1.44
CA ILE A 81 2.02 -4.56 -2.65
C ILE A 81 2.56 -3.16 -2.90
N PHE A 82 3.26 -2.97 -4.01
CA PHE A 82 3.70 -1.66 -4.46
C PHE A 82 2.62 -0.97 -5.28
N PHE A 83 2.58 0.36 -5.20
CA PHE A 83 1.68 1.22 -5.97
C PHE A 83 2.29 2.62 -6.13
N ASN A 84 1.82 3.41 -7.09
CA ASN A 84 2.22 4.79 -7.34
C ASN A 84 0.99 5.67 -7.62
N ASN A 85 1.20 6.87 -8.17
CA ASN A 85 0.14 7.85 -8.45
C ASN A 85 -0.89 7.37 -9.50
N VAL A 86 -0.53 6.45 -10.38
CA VAL A 86 -1.41 5.94 -11.45
C VAL A 86 -1.95 4.53 -11.24
N GLY A 87 -1.37 3.73 -10.34
CA GLY A 87 -1.81 2.36 -10.05
C GLY A 87 -1.09 1.70 -8.89
#